data_AF-A0A182PSC7-F1
#
_entry.id   AF-A0A182PSC7-F1
#
_cell.length_a   1.000
_cell.length_b   1.000
_cell.length_c   1.000
_cell.angle_alpha   90.00
_cell.angle_beta   90.00
_cell.angle_gamma   90.00
#
_symmetry.space_group_name_H-M   'P 1'
#
loop_
_entity.id
_entity.type
_entity.pdbx_description
1 polymer ?
#
loop_
_entity_poly.entity_id
_entity_poly.type
_entity_poly.pdbx_seq_one_letter_code
_entity_poly.pdbx_strand_id
1 'polypeptide(L)'
;MQPYTLLFLIAIALLASATFCHSKNTTTITLNTRAFVKKECDGTKTYICDSCTSRRPCFGAEEIPMTFTCGTGLFCIEGTASDRCGPTPSEACVQSTESTSFTCSAEGVFPDPNNCQNYHVCLATSESSTVYTCPPGYVFNIVTSSCIRQVSAANCVTVSCPVGIPSYVLYGTSRVYYVVCDGVNIPTQVLRCPNGAVFTFFSSSTRFGECVYTCSGQGNYPNSNNPSSYYQCYISNGRLVYNELDCPTGTVYNQTLRYCTRQ
;
A
#
# COMPACT_ATOMS: atom_id res chain seq x y z
N MET A 1 33.85 81.73 43.09
CA MET A 1 34.85 81.84 42.00
C MET A 1 34.23 81.28 40.73
N GLN A 2 34.44 81.92 39.58
CA GLN A 2 34.19 81.37 38.23
C GLN A 2 35.41 80.53 37.77
N PRO A 3 35.41 79.85 36.60
CA PRO A 3 34.34 79.58 35.61
C PRO A 3 34.11 78.03 35.52
N TYR A 4 33.86 77.28 34.42
CA TYR A 4 33.65 77.54 32.98
C TYR A 4 32.98 76.33 32.28
N THR A 5 31.97 76.54 31.42
CA THR A 5 31.59 75.66 30.26
C THR A 5 31.21 74.18 30.53
N LEU A 6 30.63 73.39 29.60
CA LEU A 6 30.18 73.59 28.21
C LEU A 6 28.92 72.72 27.95
N LEU A 7 27.95 73.19 27.15
CA LEU A 7 26.85 72.34 26.67
C LEU A 7 27.29 71.54 25.45
N PHE A 8 26.90 70.26 25.37
CA PHE A 8 26.85 69.49 24.12
C PHE A 8 25.56 68.68 24.03
N LEU A 9 24.96 68.71 22.84
CA LEU A 9 23.72 68.00 22.50
C LEU A 9 24.03 66.63 21.90
N ILE A 10 23.44 65.56 22.44
CA ILE A 10 23.14 64.34 21.67
C ILE A 10 21.73 63.90 22.06
N ALA A 11 20.81 63.85 21.08
CA ALA A 11 19.50 63.26 21.25
C ALA A 11 19.56 61.76 20.89
N ILE A 12 19.09 60.89 21.78
CA ILE A 12 18.99 59.44 21.54
C ILE A 12 17.51 59.05 21.59
N ALA A 13 16.90 58.92 20.41
CA ALA A 13 15.55 58.37 20.28
C ALA A 13 15.62 56.83 20.35
N LEU A 14 15.28 56.27 21.52
CA LEU A 14 15.15 54.82 21.68
C LEU A 14 13.88 54.32 20.97
N LEU A 15 14.08 53.52 19.92
CA LEU A 15 13.01 52.88 19.15
C LEU A 15 12.23 51.88 20.00
N ALA A 16 10.91 51.84 19.82
CA ALA A 16 10.03 50.93 20.54
C ALA A 16 10.30 49.45 20.14
N SER A 17 10.54 48.60 21.14
CA SER A 17 10.72 47.16 20.94
C SER A 17 9.39 46.47 20.64
N ALA A 18 9.12 46.20 19.37
CA ALA A 18 7.97 45.41 18.96
C ALA A 18 8.16 43.92 19.33
N THR A 19 7.37 43.42 20.28
CA THR A 19 7.26 42.00 20.57
C THR A 19 6.49 41.28 19.45
N PHE A 20 7.13 40.35 18.76
CA PHE A 20 6.46 39.44 17.82
C PHE A 20 6.89 37.98 18.05
N CYS A 21 6.02 37.05 17.62
CA CYS A 21 5.98 35.69 18.17
C CYS A 21 7.27 34.87 18.01
N HIS A 22 7.66 34.24 19.11
CA HIS A 22 8.71 33.23 19.16
C HIS A 22 8.17 31.89 18.60
N SER A 23 8.23 31.72 17.28
CA SER A 23 7.91 30.43 16.65
C SER A 23 8.89 29.36 17.14
N LYS A 24 8.38 28.31 17.79
CA LYS A 24 9.23 27.21 18.25
C LYS A 24 9.74 26.40 17.06
N ASN A 25 10.97 25.91 17.22
CA ASN A 25 11.69 25.16 16.20
C ASN A 25 11.02 23.79 15.95
N THR A 26 10.07 23.73 15.01
CA THR A 26 9.62 22.47 14.42
C THR A 26 10.57 22.14 13.28
N THR A 27 11.65 21.40 13.58
CA THR A 27 12.42 20.72 12.53
C THR A 27 11.56 19.62 11.93
N THR A 28 10.75 19.98 10.92
CA THR A 28 10.13 19.01 10.02
C THR A 28 11.24 18.19 9.39
N ILE A 29 11.38 16.95 9.83
CA ILE A 29 12.17 15.94 9.11
C ILE A 29 11.42 15.74 7.80
N THR A 30 11.91 16.38 6.73
CA THR A 30 11.37 16.22 5.38
C THR A 30 11.48 14.76 5.01
N LEU A 31 10.33 14.08 4.87
CA LEU A 31 10.31 12.66 4.55
C LEU A 31 11.05 12.45 3.22
N ASN A 32 12.10 11.63 3.27
CA ASN A 32 12.86 11.22 2.09
C ASN A 32 12.07 10.16 1.31
N THR A 33 10.88 10.56 0.84
CA THR A 33 10.36 10.01 -0.41
C THR A 33 11.48 10.18 -1.44
N ARG A 34 11.90 9.08 -2.06
CA ARG A 34 12.71 9.19 -3.28
C ARG A 34 11.77 9.66 -4.38
N ALA A 35 11.49 10.96 -4.40
CA ALA A 35 10.83 11.60 -5.51
C ALA A 35 11.56 11.21 -6.79
N PHE A 36 10.81 10.82 -7.82
CA PHE A 36 11.38 10.43 -9.11
C PHE A 36 12.23 11.60 -9.65
N VAL A 37 13.56 11.45 -9.59
CA VAL A 37 14.49 12.48 -10.07
C VAL A 37 14.59 12.33 -11.59
N LYS A 38 13.70 13.05 -12.28
CA LYS A 38 13.74 13.21 -13.73
C LYS A 38 15.14 13.60 -14.19
N LYS A 39 15.65 12.88 -15.19
CA LYS A 39 16.93 13.17 -15.85
C LYS A 39 16.69 14.07 -17.06
N GLU A 40 17.69 14.88 -17.40
CA GLU A 40 17.68 15.75 -18.58
C GLU A 40 18.11 14.98 -19.83
N CYS A 41 17.92 15.57 -21.02
CA CYS A 41 18.32 14.97 -22.29
C CYS A 41 19.85 14.98 -22.46
N ASP A 42 20.46 13.80 -22.54
CA ASP A 42 21.92 13.59 -22.59
C ASP A 42 22.56 13.74 -23.98
N GLY A 43 21.84 14.30 -24.96
CA GLY A 43 22.29 14.39 -26.35
C GLY A 43 22.19 13.09 -27.15
N THR A 44 21.94 11.95 -26.49
CA THR A 44 22.04 10.60 -27.08
C THR A 44 20.68 9.89 -27.11
N LYS A 45 19.88 10.03 -26.04
CA LYS A 45 18.55 9.44 -25.92
C LYS A 45 17.53 10.14 -26.82
N THR A 46 16.56 9.38 -27.33
CA THR A 46 15.37 9.93 -28.02
C THR A 46 14.17 10.11 -27.10
N TYR A 47 14.11 9.38 -25.99
CA TYR A 47 13.17 9.63 -24.88
C TYR A 47 13.87 9.49 -23.53
N ILE A 48 13.44 10.33 -22.58
CA ILE A 48 13.75 10.27 -21.14
C ILE A 48 12.48 9.98 -20.33
N CYS A 49 12.62 9.33 -19.17
CA CYS A 49 11.53 9.21 -18.22
C CYS A 49 11.19 10.58 -17.59
N ASP A 50 9.90 10.94 -17.64
CA ASP A 50 9.35 12.21 -17.12
C ASP A 50 8.60 12.00 -15.81
N SER A 51 8.06 10.79 -15.61
CA SER A 51 7.60 10.25 -14.32
C SER A 51 7.71 8.72 -14.33
N CYS A 52 7.32 8.06 -13.24
CA CYS A 52 7.25 6.59 -13.17
C CYS A 52 6.37 5.96 -14.27
N THR A 53 5.39 6.69 -14.83
CA THR A 53 4.43 6.20 -15.83
C THR A 53 4.36 7.08 -17.08
N SER A 54 5.33 7.97 -17.30
CA SER A 54 5.40 8.83 -18.50
C SER A 54 6.83 9.10 -18.97
N ARG A 55 6.96 9.44 -20.25
CA ARG A 55 8.23 9.78 -20.91
C ARG A 55 8.09 11.04 -21.78
N ARG A 56 9.20 11.73 -21.99
CA ARG A 56 9.32 12.96 -22.78
C ARG A 56 10.34 12.74 -23.90
N PRO A 57 10.09 13.22 -25.14
CA PRO A 57 11.06 13.10 -26.22
C PRO A 57 12.15 14.16 -26.11
N CYS A 58 13.36 13.77 -26.52
CA CYS A 58 14.53 14.62 -26.63
C CYS A 58 14.83 14.95 -28.09
N PHE A 59 15.34 16.14 -28.36
CA PHE A 59 15.95 16.49 -29.65
C PHE A 59 17.40 16.93 -29.42
N GLY A 60 18.31 15.96 -29.48
CA GLY A 60 19.66 16.16 -28.96
C GLY A 60 19.61 16.40 -27.44
N ALA A 61 20.17 17.52 -26.99
CA ALA A 61 20.15 17.92 -25.58
C ALA A 61 18.89 18.73 -25.19
N GLU A 62 18.01 19.08 -26.13
CA GLU A 62 16.81 19.86 -25.84
C GLU A 62 15.63 18.97 -25.46
N GLU A 63 14.90 19.35 -24.41
CA GLU A 63 13.62 18.75 -24.05
C GLU A 63 12.47 19.34 -24.88
N ILE A 64 11.70 18.48 -25.53
CA ILE A 64 10.41 18.88 -26.10
C ILE A 64 9.38 18.88 -24.96
N PRO A 65 8.62 19.97 -24.71
CA PRO A 65 7.65 20.06 -23.61
C PRO A 65 6.34 19.30 -23.90
N MET A 66 6.46 18.00 -24.19
CA MET A 66 5.35 17.08 -24.45
C MET A 66 5.58 15.78 -23.68
N THR A 67 4.61 15.40 -22.83
CA THR A 67 4.70 14.20 -22.00
C THR A 67 3.75 13.12 -22.51
N PHE A 68 4.31 11.96 -22.82
CA PHE A 68 3.59 10.78 -23.29
C PHE A 68 3.44 9.80 -22.14
N THR A 69 2.21 9.46 -21.76
CA THR A 69 1.96 8.39 -20.80
C THR A 69 2.38 7.04 -21.38
N CYS A 70 2.83 6.13 -20.53
CA CYS A 70 3.32 4.82 -20.97
C CYS A 70 2.22 3.81 -21.32
N GLY A 71 0.96 4.14 -21.09
CA GLY A 71 -0.17 3.21 -21.10
C GLY A 71 -0.52 2.73 -19.69
N THR A 72 -1.71 2.17 -19.53
CA THR A 72 -2.20 1.64 -18.25
C THR A 72 -1.32 0.50 -17.76
N GLY A 73 -0.84 0.56 -16.51
CA GLY A 73 0.00 -0.48 -15.91
C GLY A 73 1.43 -0.59 -16.48
N LEU A 74 1.85 0.35 -17.34
CA LEU A 74 3.20 0.38 -17.91
C LEU A 74 4.05 1.48 -17.27
N PHE A 75 5.25 1.12 -16.85
CA PHE A 75 6.21 2.00 -16.21
C PHE A 75 7.21 2.54 -17.24
N CYS A 76 7.75 3.72 -16.99
CA CYS A 76 8.93 4.17 -17.71
C CYS A 76 10.18 3.46 -17.15
N ILE A 77 10.92 2.81 -18.05
CA ILE A 77 12.12 2.03 -17.77
C ILE A 77 13.30 2.75 -18.39
N GLU A 78 14.30 3.07 -17.56
CA GLU A 78 15.54 3.65 -18.05
C GLU A 78 16.24 2.71 -19.04
N GLY A 79 16.81 3.29 -20.09
CA GLY A 79 17.62 2.59 -21.08
C GLY A 79 18.90 3.35 -21.40
N THR A 80 19.84 2.66 -22.04
CA THR A 80 21.13 3.24 -22.47
C THR A 80 20.99 4.06 -23.76
N ALA A 81 20.14 3.62 -24.70
CA ALA A 81 19.91 4.31 -25.98
C ALA A 81 18.60 5.13 -26.02
N SER A 82 17.62 4.78 -25.18
CA SER A 82 16.38 5.52 -24.96
C SER A 82 15.63 4.89 -23.79
N ASP A 83 14.92 5.72 -23.02
CA ASP A 83 13.98 5.24 -22.03
C ASP A 83 12.70 4.73 -22.73
N ARG A 84 12.08 3.69 -22.17
CA ARG A 84 11.01 2.93 -22.82
C ARG A 84 9.93 2.52 -21.83
N CYS A 85 8.70 2.35 -22.33
CA CYS A 85 7.59 1.86 -21.53
C CYS A 85 7.64 0.33 -21.43
N GLY A 86 7.35 -0.24 -20.26
CA GLY A 86 7.34 -1.69 -20.06
C GLY A 86 6.70 -2.13 -18.73
N PRO A 87 6.51 -3.45 -18.52
CA PRO A 87 5.72 -3.99 -17.39
C PRO A 87 6.47 -4.05 -16.05
N THR A 88 7.74 -3.64 -16.02
CA THR A 88 8.60 -3.72 -14.82
C THR A 88 9.10 -2.32 -14.49
N PRO A 89 8.87 -1.78 -13.27
CA PRO A 89 9.44 -0.49 -12.87
C PRO A 89 10.97 -0.50 -12.95
N SER A 90 11.59 0.63 -13.32
CA SER A 90 13.01 0.84 -13.01
C SER A 90 13.20 1.07 -11.50
N GLU A 91 14.42 0.91 -10.98
CA GLU A 91 14.72 1.17 -9.56
C GLU A 91 14.42 2.61 -9.13
N ALA A 92 14.52 3.58 -10.06
CA ALA A 92 14.14 4.97 -9.83
C ALA A 92 12.63 5.21 -9.91
N CYS A 93 11.89 4.30 -10.57
CA CYS A 93 10.43 4.31 -10.70
C CYS A 93 9.72 3.41 -9.68
N VAL A 94 10.45 2.80 -8.74
CA VAL A 94 9.86 2.16 -7.55
C VAL A 94 9.23 3.26 -6.70
N GLN A 95 7.92 3.43 -6.88
CA GLN A 95 7.08 4.23 -6.00
C GLN A 95 7.38 3.82 -4.54
N SER A 96 7.54 4.83 -3.67
CA SER A 96 8.26 4.71 -2.40
C SER A 96 7.97 3.41 -1.63
N THR A 97 9.04 2.74 -1.17
CA THR A 97 8.96 1.57 -0.28
C THR A 97 8.37 1.89 1.11
N GLU A 98 7.99 3.14 1.35
CA GLU A 98 7.03 3.56 2.38
C GLU A 98 5.64 2.99 2.06
N SER A 99 5.36 1.81 2.61
CA SER A 99 4.02 1.24 2.70
C SER A 99 3.05 2.23 3.33
N THR A 100 1.99 2.59 2.61
CA THR A 100 0.89 3.41 3.13
C THR A 100 -0.14 2.54 3.86
N SER A 101 -0.80 3.07 4.88
CA SER A 101 -1.94 2.37 5.48
C SER A 101 -3.11 2.20 4.49
N PHE A 102 -3.89 1.14 4.66
CA PHE A 102 -5.06 0.83 3.84
C PHE A 102 -6.26 0.47 4.73
N THR A 103 -7.47 0.45 4.15
CA THR A 103 -8.69 0.07 4.88
C THR A 103 -8.78 -1.45 5.05
N CYS A 104 -8.79 -1.90 6.30
CA CYS A 104 -8.73 -3.31 6.68
C CYS A 104 -9.93 -4.13 6.20
N SER A 105 -9.68 -5.13 5.35
CA SER A 105 -10.70 -6.05 4.79
C SER A 105 -11.06 -7.22 5.71
N ALA A 106 -10.23 -7.51 6.71
CA ALA A 106 -10.45 -8.46 7.80
C ALA A 106 -9.54 -8.10 8.98
N GLU A 107 -9.77 -8.70 10.14
CA GLU A 107 -8.81 -8.66 11.25
C GLU A 107 -7.59 -9.54 10.97
N GLY A 108 -6.43 -9.16 11.52
CA GLY A 108 -5.20 -9.96 11.49
C GLY A 108 -3.99 -9.22 10.93
N VAL A 109 -3.04 -9.99 10.38
CA VAL A 109 -1.77 -9.49 9.84
C VAL A 109 -1.70 -9.79 8.34
N PHE A 110 -1.36 -8.79 7.55
CA PHE A 110 -1.34 -8.83 6.09
C PHE A 110 0.07 -8.46 5.59
N PRO A 111 0.59 -9.10 4.54
CA PRO A 111 1.80 -8.62 3.88
C PRO A 111 1.53 -7.30 3.14
N ASP A 112 2.56 -6.47 2.97
CA ASP A 112 2.53 -5.42 1.95
C ASP A 112 2.68 -6.06 0.55
N PRO A 113 1.93 -5.61 -0.48
CA PRO A 113 1.99 -6.21 -1.82
C PRO A 113 3.29 -5.91 -2.60
N ASN A 114 4.02 -4.84 -2.27
CA ASN A 114 5.11 -4.27 -3.05
C ASN A 114 6.47 -4.29 -2.32
N ASN A 115 6.48 -4.30 -0.99
CA ASN A 115 7.65 -4.32 -0.13
C ASN A 115 7.59 -5.49 0.87
N CYS A 116 8.25 -6.60 0.54
CA CYS A 116 8.31 -7.81 1.36
C CYS A 116 8.94 -7.64 2.76
N GLN A 117 9.61 -6.51 3.06
CA GLN A 117 10.08 -6.20 4.40
C GLN A 117 8.95 -5.67 5.30
N ASN A 118 7.87 -5.14 4.71
CA ASN A 118 6.78 -4.51 5.43
C ASN A 118 5.55 -5.42 5.56
N TYR A 119 4.77 -5.15 6.60
CA TYR A 119 3.50 -5.82 6.85
C TYR A 119 2.54 -4.87 7.59
N HIS A 120 1.26 -5.22 7.58
CA HIS A 120 0.17 -4.41 8.08
C HIS A 120 -0.59 -5.17 9.15
N VAL A 121 -0.93 -4.50 10.25
CA VAL A 121 -1.78 -5.05 11.32
C VAL A 121 -3.13 -4.35 11.27
N CYS A 122 -4.19 -5.16 11.25
CA CYS A 122 -5.59 -4.75 11.24
C CYS A 122 -6.27 -5.23 12.52
N LEU A 123 -6.69 -4.27 13.36
CA LEU A 123 -7.32 -4.53 14.66
C LEU A 123 -8.84 -4.70 14.56
N ALA A 124 -9.48 -4.11 13.55
CA ALA A 124 -10.88 -4.32 13.18
C ALA A 124 -11.09 -4.18 11.67
N THR A 125 -12.20 -4.69 11.15
CA THR A 125 -12.66 -4.42 9.78
C THR A 125 -13.00 -2.94 9.58
N SER A 126 -12.72 -2.42 8.39
CA SER A 126 -12.98 -1.01 7.98
C SER A 126 -12.14 0.07 8.69
N GLU A 127 -11.24 -0.28 9.61
CA GLU A 127 -10.25 0.64 10.17
C GLU A 127 -9.01 0.80 9.26
N SER A 128 -8.13 1.74 9.60
CA SER A 128 -6.86 1.98 8.88
C SER A 128 -5.76 1.07 9.43
N SER A 129 -5.04 0.37 8.55
CA SER A 129 -4.01 -0.60 8.95
C SER A 129 -2.75 0.07 9.51
N THR A 130 -2.19 -0.48 10.59
CA THR A 130 -0.90 0.00 11.12
C THR A 130 0.25 -0.68 10.39
N VAL A 131 1.15 0.11 9.82
CA VAL A 131 2.31 -0.35 9.04
C VAL A 131 3.48 -0.68 9.97
N TYR A 132 4.14 -1.81 9.71
CA TYR A 132 5.34 -2.27 10.40
C TYR A 132 6.41 -2.71 9.40
N THR A 133 7.68 -2.59 9.80
CA THR A 133 8.86 -2.96 9.00
C THR A 133 9.67 -4.01 9.75
N CYS A 134 10.00 -5.12 9.09
CA CYS A 134 10.86 -6.16 9.64
C CYS A 134 12.29 -5.65 9.87
N PRO A 135 13.03 -6.20 10.86
CA PRO A 135 14.42 -5.82 11.11
C PRO A 135 15.33 -5.99 9.87
N PRO A 136 16.45 -5.26 9.78
CA PRO A 136 17.37 -5.35 8.63
C PRO A 136 17.81 -6.81 8.34
N GLY A 137 17.63 -7.26 7.10
CA GLY A 137 17.91 -8.64 6.67
C GLY A 137 16.79 -9.65 6.96
N TYR A 138 15.60 -9.20 7.38
CA TYR A 138 14.40 -10.00 7.57
C TYR A 138 13.27 -9.53 6.66
N VAL A 139 12.39 -10.45 6.27
CA VAL A 139 11.22 -10.24 5.42
C VAL A 139 9.99 -10.90 6.04
N PHE A 140 8.80 -10.35 5.81
CA PHE A 140 7.58 -10.87 6.41
C PHE A 140 7.13 -12.17 5.73
N ASN A 141 6.82 -13.18 6.54
CA ASN A 141 6.33 -14.48 6.07
C ASN A 141 4.89 -14.74 6.51
N ILE A 142 4.00 -14.96 5.54
CA ILE A 142 2.57 -15.21 5.74
C ILE A 142 2.21 -16.58 6.35
N VAL A 143 3.15 -17.52 6.42
CA VAL A 143 2.92 -18.88 6.99
C VAL A 143 3.21 -18.88 8.48
N THR A 144 4.26 -18.16 8.91
CA THR A 144 4.58 -17.94 10.33
C THR A 144 3.98 -16.65 10.90
N SER A 145 3.31 -15.83 10.08
CA SER A 145 2.85 -14.47 10.40
C SER A 145 3.90 -13.64 11.14
N SER A 146 5.15 -13.68 10.66
CA SER A 146 6.32 -13.15 11.37
C SER A 146 7.48 -12.84 10.41
N CYS A 147 8.39 -11.98 10.85
CA CYS A 147 9.64 -11.67 10.14
C CYS A 147 10.61 -12.87 10.18
N ILE A 148 10.98 -13.40 9.02
CA ILE A 148 12.00 -14.46 8.86
C ILE A 148 13.27 -13.88 8.24
N ARG A 149 14.44 -14.45 8.55
CA ARG A 149 15.70 -14.02 7.95
C ARG A 149 15.66 -14.29 6.44
N GLN A 150 15.99 -13.29 5.63
CA GLN A 150 16.14 -13.47 4.19
C GLN A 150 17.41 -14.29 3.92
N VAL A 151 17.25 -15.51 3.41
CA VAL A 151 18.36 -16.41 3.03
C VAL A 151 18.43 -16.63 1.52
N SER A 152 17.39 -16.22 0.78
CA SER A 152 17.26 -16.31 -0.66
C SER A 152 16.34 -15.19 -1.17
N ALA A 153 16.38 -14.90 -2.48
CA ALA A 153 15.42 -14.01 -3.12
C ALA A 153 13.97 -14.49 -2.92
N ALA A 154 13.73 -15.80 -2.97
CA ALA A 154 12.40 -16.41 -2.84
C ALA A 154 11.76 -16.27 -1.44
N ASN A 155 12.48 -15.75 -0.43
CA ASN A 155 11.84 -15.37 0.84
C ASN A 155 11.12 -14.02 0.75
N CYS A 156 11.56 -13.14 -0.16
CA CYS A 156 10.90 -11.87 -0.45
C CYS A 156 9.77 -12.12 -1.45
N VAL A 157 8.53 -12.08 -0.97
CA VAL A 157 7.34 -12.20 -1.83
C VAL A 157 6.76 -10.81 -2.05
N THR A 158 6.45 -10.50 -3.30
CA THR A 158 5.71 -9.30 -3.73
C THR A 158 4.75 -9.70 -4.86
N VAL A 159 3.89 -8.78 -5.29
CA VAL A 159 2.82 -9.05 -6.26
C VAL A 159 3.08 -8.33 -7.57
N SER A 160 2.99 -9.09 -8.68
CA SER A 160 3.09 -8.56 -10.04
C SER A 160 1.73 -8.64 -10.72
N CYS A 161 1.10 -7.49 -10.95
CA CYS A 161 -0.22 -7.42 -11.59
C CYS A 161 -0.15 -7.50 -13.13
N PRO A 162 -1.03 -8.29 -13.79
CA PRO A 162 -1.16 -8.31 -15.25
C PRO A 162 -1.58 -6.95 -15.82
N VAL A 163 -0.74 -6.40 -16.69
CA VAL A 163 -0.89 -5.08 -17.31
C VAL A 163 -2.07 -5.06 -18.30
N GLY A 164 -2.94 -4.05 -18.20
CA GLY A 164 -4.15 -3.90 -19.03
C GLY A 164 -5.22 -4.99 -18.80
N ILE A 165 -5.03 -5.87 -17.81
CA ILE A 165 -5.77 -7.12 -17.65
C ILE A 165 -6.31 -7.17 -16.21
N PRO A 166 -7.51 -6.63 -15.94
CA PRO A 166 -8.19 -6.75 -14.65
C PRO A 166 -8.26 -8.23 -14.23
N SER A 167 -7.76 -8.56 -13.04
CA SER A 167 -7.57 -9.95 -12.63
C SER A 167 -7.33 -10.08 -11.13
N TYR A 168 -7.60 -11.26 -10.58
CA TYR A 168 -7.22 -11.63 -9.23
C TYR A 168 -5.93 -12.46 -9.30
N VAL A 169 -4.95 -12.16 -8.45
CA VAL A 169 -3.67 -12.87 -8.37
C VAL A 169 -3.40 -13.32 -6.94
N LEU A 170 -2.71 -14.45 -6.78
CA LEU A 170 -2.34 -14.96 -5.45
C LEU A 170 -1.13 -14.20 -4.89
N TYR A 171 -1.08 -13.99 -3.58
CA TYR A 171 0.14 -13.52 -2.93
C TYR A 171 1.13 -14.69 -2.84
N GLY A 172 2.10 -14.72 -3.77
CA GLY A 172 2.99 -15.86 -3.95
C GLY A 172 2.22 -17.14 -4.27
N THR A 173 2.38 -18.17 -3.42
CA THR A 173 1.66 -19.46 -3.53
C THR A 173 0.46 -19.57 -2.58
N SER A 174 0.07 -18.49 -1.90
CA SER A 174 -1.02 -18.53 -0.92
C SER A 174 -2.37 -18.82 -1.55
N ARG A 175 -3.16 -19.70 -0.93
CA ARG A 175 -4.61 -19.84 -1.19
C ARG A 175 -5.47 -19.13 -0.16
N VAL A 176 -4.88 -18.20 0.61
CA VAL A 176 -5.59 -17.39 1.60
C VAL A 176 -5.39 -15.90 1.33
N TYR A 177 -4.18 -15.49 0.92
CA TYR A 177 -3.88 -14.10 0.55
C TYR A 177 -3.88 -13.92 -0.97
N TYR A 178 -4.60 -12.91 -1.46
CA TYR A 178 -4.76 -12.59 -2.88
C TYR A 178 -4.87 -11.07 -3.09
N VAL A 179 -4.76 -10.62 -4.34
CA VAL A 179 -4.80 -9.21 -4.74
C VAL A 179 -5.76 -9.02 -5.90
N VAL A 180 -6.48 -7.90 -5.90
CA VAL A 180 -7.26 -7.43 -7.05
C VAL A 180 -6.40 -6.47 -7.86
N CYS A 181 -6.05 -6.88 -9.07
CA CYS A 181 -5.39 -6.03 -10.07
C CYS A 181 -6.47 -5.39 -10.96
N ASP A 182 -6.44 -4.07 -11.10
CA ASP A 182 -7.27 -3.33 -12.07
C ASP A 182 -6.64 -3.31 -13.48
N GLY A 183 -5.38 -3.71 -13.60
CA GLY A 183 -4.59 -3.65 -14.84
C GLY A 183 -4.03 -2.25 -15.16
N VAL A 184 -4.16 -1.29 -14.25
CA VAL A 184 -3.78 0.12 -14.44
C VAL A 184 -2.76 0.57 -13.39
N ASN A 185 -2.99 0.22 -12.12
CA ASN A 185 -2.26 0.73 -10.97
C ASN A 185 -1.44 -0.37 -10.27
N ILE A 186 -0.47 0.06 -9.47
CA ILE A 186 0.22 -0.82 -8.50
C ILE A 186 -0.80 -1.23 -7.43
N PRO A 187 -0.87 -2.51 -7.02
CA PRO A 187 -1.78 -2.94 -5.96
C PRO A 187 -1.43 -2.28 -4.62
N THR A 188 -2.43 -1.70 -3.95
CA THR A 188 -2.26 -0.93 -2.70
C THR A 188 -2.50 -1.75 -1.43
N GLN A 189 -3.15 -2.92 -1.53
CA GLN A 189 -3.46 -3.78 -0.40
C GLN A 189 -3.51 -5.25 -0.81
N VAL A 190 -3.25 -6.15 0.13
CA VAL A 190 -3.48 -7.59 -0.01
C VAL A 190 -4.78 -7.95 0.71
N LEU A 191 -5.64 -8.70 0.04
CA LEU A 191 -6.88 -9.26 0.60
C LEU A 191 -6.62 -10.64 1.20
N ARG A 192 -7.46 -11.04 2.14
CA ARG A 192 -7.38 -12.30 2.90
C ARG A 192 -8.73 -13.00 2.83
N CYS A 193 -8.77 -14.30 2.52
CA CYS A 193 -10.00 -15.08 2.61
C CYS A 193 -10.44 -15.28 4.07
N PRO A 194 -11.75 -15.46 4.34
CA PRO A 194 -12.27 -15.76 5.67
C PRO A 194 -11.61 -16.97 6.33
N ASN A 195 -11.55 -16.99 7.67
CA ASN A 195 -10.99 -18.09 8.45
C ASN A 195 -11.72 -19.42 8.15
N GLY A 196 -11.08 -20.32 7.41
CA GLY A 196 -11.66 -21.59 6.96
C GLY A 196 -12.09 -21.62 5.48
N ALA A 197 -11.93 -20.52 4.76
CA ALA A 197 -12.07 -20.45 3.31
C ALA A 197 -10.71 -20.48 2.60
N VAL A 198 -10.72 -20.95 1.34
CA VAL A 198 -9.57 -20.92 0.44
C VAL A 198 -9.93 -20.29 -0.89
N PHE A 199 -9.03 -19.48 -1.44
CA PHE A 199 -9.20 -18.87 -2.74
C PHE A 199 -9.14 -19.93 -3.85
N THR A 200 -10.12 -19.93 -4.74
CA THR A 200 -10.15 -20.76 -5.96
C THR A 200 -10.58 -19.93 -7.17
N PHE A 201 -9.87 -20.08 -8.29
CA PHE A 201 -10.28 -19.55 -9.57
C PHE A 201 -11.55 -20.25 -10.08
N PHE A 202 -12.42 -19.51 -10.77
CA PHE A 202 -13.63 -20.08 -11.36
C PHE A 202 -13.25 -21.11 -12.45
N SER A 203 -14.05 -22.17 -12.59
CA SER A 203 -13.84 -23.20 -13.63
C SER A 203 -13.88 -22.65 -15.06
N SER A 204 -14.49 -21.48 -15.27
CA SER A 204 -14.57 -20.74 -16.52
C SER A 204 -13.54 -19.62 -16.68
N SER A 205 -12.72 -19.32 -15.65
CA SER A 205 -11.79 -18.17 -15.68
C SER A 205 -10.57 -18.36 -14.79
N THR A 206 -9.38 -18.35 -15.40
CA THR A 206 -8.08 -18.25 -14.70
C THR A 206 -7.75 -16.83 -14.22
N ARG A 207 -8.65 -15.85 -14.43
CA ARG A 207 -8.46 -14.44 -14.05
C ARG A 207 -9.30 -13.99 -12.87
N PHE A 208 -10.36 -14.72 -12.53
CA PHE A 208 -11.29 -14.36 -11.45
C PHE A 208 -11.63 -15.59 -10.61
N GLY A 209 -11.97 -15.37 -9.35
CA GLY A 209 -12.21 -16.45 -8.40
C GLY A 209 -12.82 -15.92 -7.11
N GLU A 210 -13.03 -16.83 -6.17
CA GLU A 210 -13.74 -16.58 -4.92
C GLU A 210 -13.07 -17.30 -3.74
N CYS A 211 -13.41 -16.89 -2.52
CA CYS A 211 -13.01 -17.58 -1.30
C CYS A 211 -14.06 -18.64 -0.94
N VAL A 212 -13.81 -19.91 -1.27
CA VAL A 212 -14.73 -21.02 -0.98
C VAL A 212 -14.56 -21.47 0.47
N TYR A 213 -15.62 -21.36 1.27
CA TYR A 213 -15.62 -21.77 2.68
C TYR A 213 -15.68 -23.29 2.83
N THR A 214 -14.91 -23.85 3.77
CA THR A 214 -14.94 -25.29 4.08
C THR A 214 -15.48 -25.54 5.48
N CYS A 215 -16.68 -26.13 5.56
CA CYS A 215 -17.30 -26.50 6.83
C CYS A 215 -16.50 -27.58 7.58
N SER A 216 -16.21 -27.32 8.85
CA SER A 216 -15.60 -28.29 9.77
C SER A 216 -16.60 -29.23 10.46
N GLY A 217 -17.89 -28.89 10.39
CA GLY A 217 -19.01 -29.64 10.98
C GLY A 217 -20.34 -28.93 10.69
N GLN A 218 -21.45 -29.44 11.24
CA GLN A 218 -22.72 -28.72 11.19
C GLN A 218 -22.77 -27.61 12.26
N GLY A 219 -23.42 -26.50 11.93
CA GLY A 219 -23.61 -25.35 12.82
C GLY A 219 -23.29 -24.02 12.17
N ASN A 220 -23.43 -22.93 12.94
CA ASN A 220 -23.08 -21.59 12.50
C ASN A 220 -21.61 -21.27 12.86
N TYR A 221 -20.90 -20.53 12.03
CA TYR A 221 -19.48 -20.14 12.20
C TYR A 221 -19.27 -18.67 11.80
N PRO A 222 -18.38 -17.92 12.47
CA PRO A 222 -18.18 -16.50 12.17
C PRO A 222 -17.55 -16.28 10.78
N ASN A 223 -17.97 -15.23 10.09
CA ASN A 223 -17.20 -14.68 8.97
C ASN A 223 -16.18 -13.66 9.51
N SER A 224 -14.88 -13.93 9.37
CA SER A 224 -13.81 -13.05 9.86
C SER A 224 -13.59 -11.77 9.04
N ASN A 225 -14.26 -11.65 7.89
CA ASN A 225 -14.15 -10.52 6.98
C ASN A 225 -15.37 -9.60 7.04
N ASN A 226 -16.51 -10.12 7.51
CA ASN A 226 -17.75 -9.38 7.69
C ASN A 226 -18.42 -9.84 9.00
N PRO A 227 -18.14 -9.19 10.15
CA PRO A 227 -18.74 -9.52 11.44
C PRO A 227 -20.27 -9.45 11.47
N SER A 228 -20.88 -8.74 10.52
CA SER A 228 -22.33 -8.69 10.29
C SER A 228 -22.86 -9.88 9.47
N SER A 229 -22.11 -10.98 9.35
CA SER A 229 -22.50 -12.20 8.64
C SER A 229 -21.90 -13.46 9.25
N TYR A 230 -22.41 -14.62 8.86
CA TYR A 230 -21.93 -15.92 9.33
C TYR A 230 -22.14 -17.05 8.31
N TYR A 231 -21.31 -18.09 8.42
CA TYR A 231 -21.42 -19.32 7.64
C TYR A 231 -22.32 -20.31 8.36
N GLN A 232 -23.46 -20.67 7.76
CA GLN A 232 -24.32 -21.74 8.24
C GLN A 232 -23.99 -23.03 7.50
N CYS A 233 -23.39 -23.99 8.22
CA CYS A 233 -23.03 -25.30 7.71
C CYS A 233 -24.10 -26.35 8.03
N TYR A 234 -24.60 -27.04 7.00
CA TYR A 234 -25.68 -28.02 7.11
C TYR A 234 -25.50 -29.18 6.13
N ILE A 235 -26.18 -30.31 6.38
CA ILE A 235 -26.17 -31.45 5.46
C ILE A 235 -27.25 -31.26 4.39
N SER A 236 -26.84 -31.32 3.12
CA SER A 236 -27.72 -31.35 1.95
C SER A 236 -27.31 -32.52 1.06
N ASN A 237 -28.26 -33.39 0.70
CA ASN A 237 -28.02 -34.60 -0.11
C ASN A 237 -26.84 -35.46 0.37
N GLY A 238 -26.70 -35.62 1.70
CA GLY A 238 -25.62 -36.40 2.32
C GLY A 238 -24.23 -35.73 2.31
N ARG A 239 -24.12 -34.48 1.85
CA ARG A 239 -22.88 -33.69 1.85
C ARG A 239 -23.02 -32.49 2.78
N LEU A 240 -21.91 -32.11 3.42
CA LEU A 240 -21.84 -30.88 4.22
C LEU A 240 -21.62 -29.68 3.27
N VAL A 241 -22.52 -28.70 3.33
CA VAL A 241 -22.52 -27.48 2.51
C VAL A 241 -22.70 -26.25 3.41
N TYR A 242 -22.42 -25.05 2.89
CA TYR A 242 -22.66 -23.79 3.59
C TYR A 242 -23.59 -22.85 2.83
N ASN A 243 -24.30 -22.01 3.58
CA ASN A 243 -24.76 -20.70 3.13
C ASN A 243 -23.95 -19.63 3.87
N GLU A 244 -23.65 -18.50 3.23
CA GLU A 244 -23.33 -17.26 3.94
C GLU A 244 -24.63 -16.50 4.21
N LEU A 245 -24.82 -16.02 5.44
CA LEU A 245 -26.05 -15.37 5.90
C LEU A 245 -25.73 -14.08 6.63
N ASP A 246 -26.38 -12.99 6.24
CA ASP A 246 -26.30 -11.71 6.95
C ASP A 246 -26.98 -11.77 8.33
N CYS A 247 -26.41 -11.05 9.28
CA CYS A 247 -27.04 -10.73 10.55
C CYS A 247 -28.09 -9.62 10.37
N PRO A 248 -29.18 -9.61 11.17
CA PRO A 248 -30.13 -8.50 11.21
C PRO A 248 -29.45 -7.15 11.45
N THR A 249 -29.94 -6.09 10.81
CA THR A 249 -29.36 -4.73 10.86
C THR A 249 -29.06 -4.27 12.29
N GLY A 250 -27.81 -3.89 12.55
CA GLY A 250 -27.34 -3.48 13.88
C GLY A 250 -27.05 -4.65 14.83
N THR A 251 -26.78 -5.86 14.31
CA THR A 251 -26.29 -7.00 15.08
C THR A 251 -25.04 -7.62 14.44
N VAL A 252 -24.17 -8.16 15.28
CA VAL A 252 -22.88 -8.77 14.94
C VAL A 252 -22.91 -10.24 15.37
N TYR A 253 -22.27 -11.12 14.61
CA TYR A 253 -22.27 -12.55 14.91
C TYR A 253 -21.42 -12.89 16.15
N ASN A 254 -22.03 -13.52 17.16
CA ASN A 254 -21.34 -13.92 18.37
C ASN A 254 -20.89 -15.39 18.28
N GLN A 255 -19.58 -15.64 18.19
CA GLN A 255 -19.01 -16.99 18.05
C GLN A 255 -19.28 -17.91 19.26
N THR A 256 -19.40 -17.35 20.47
CA THR A 256 -19.67 -18.13 21.70
C THR A 256 -21.13 -18.57 21.77
N LEU A 257 -22.06 -17.64 21.46
CA LEU A 257 -23.50 -17.89 21.50
C LEU A 257 -24.05 -18.54 20.22
N ARG A 258 -23.29 -18.46 19.12
CA ARG A 258 -23.56 -19.01 17.77
C ARG A 258 -24.73 -18.36 17.00
N TYR A 259 -25.17 -17.19 17.43
CA TYR A 259 -26.17 -16.35 16.75
C TYR A 259 -25.78 -14.85 16.79
N CYS A 260 -26.48 -14.02 16.02
CA CYS A 260 -26.23 -12.58 15.95
C CYS A 260 -26.79 -11.84 17.18
N THR A 261 -25.97 -11.01 17.82
CA THR A 261 -26.34 -10.19 18.98
C THR A 261 -26.13 -8.70 18.68
N ARG A 262 -26.86 -7.81 19.36
CA ARG A 262 -26.41 -6.42 19.47
C ARG A 262 -25.09 -6.39 20.24
N GLN A 263 -24.21 -5.46 19.87
CA GLN A 263 -23.09 -5.02 20.70
C GLN A 263 -23.59 -4.04 21.77
#